data_AF-A0A8T3Y0B2-F1
#
_entry.id   AF-A0A8T3Y0B2-F1
#
_cell.length_a   1.000
_cell.length_b   1.000
_cell.length_c   1.000
_cell.angle_alpha   90.00
_cell.angle_beta   90.00
_cell.angle_gamma   90.00
#
_symmetry.space_group_name_H-M   'P 1'
#
loop_
_entity.id
_entity.type
_entity.pdbx_description
1 polymer ?
#
loop_
_entity_poly.entity_id
_entity_poly.type
_entity_poly.pdbx_seq_one_letter_code
_entity_poly.pdbx_strand_id
1 'polypeptide(L)'
;MAKKGKDADSLEKKEFLKEVVVSVIGKPGEEVVNFLDPEKYVNEFIIAKKLDNNINQTRNILYKLSEHGLVSSTRKKDKKKGWYTYFWKFEIQKALEFLKEVIKKRIEQISNQIRSREKKTFYICERCGIEHNEENALLLDFTCNECGNVFSVKDNTKVLKEMKKNLEKQQRELEIVEQEIGKEKEKGEKRKIKEIKKEEDEKVRKRMEKKKERDLLKKKEMKMKKIKPKKPAKKKKKMKKKGKRK
;
A
#
# COMPACT_ATOMS: atom_id res chain seq x y z
N MET A 1 -14.30 -16.13 24.58
CA MET A 1 -15.06 -16.06 23.30
C MET A 1 -14.60 -14.91 22.36
N ALA A 2 -13.35 -14.42 22.44
CA ALA A 2 -12.89 -13.23 21.70
C ALA A 2 -12.05 -13.51 20.43
N LYS A 3 -11.99 -14.76 19.95
CA LYS A 3 -11.17 -15.15 18.78
C LYS A 3 -11.93 -15.12 17.44
N LYS A 4 -13.25 -15.40 17.42
CA LYS A 4 -14.03 -15.51 16.18
C LYS A 4 -14.23 -14.20 15.39
N GLY A 5 -14.07 -13.02 16.02
CA GLY A 5 -14.26 -11.73 15.34
C GLY A 5 -13.05 -11.19 14.58
N LYS A 6 -11.82 -11.71 14.85
CA LYS A 6 -10.61 -11.25 14.14
C LYS A 6 -10.35 -12.00 12.84
N ASP A 7 -10.80 -13.24 12.76
CA ASP A 7 -10.56 -14.09 11.60
C ASP A 7 -11.48 -13.72 10.43
N ALA A 8 -12.71 -13.26 10.69
CA ALA A 8 -13.65 -12.78 9.67
C ALA A 8 -13.20 -11.46 9.00
N ASP A 9 -12.79 -10.45 9.78
CA ASP A 9 -12.23 -9.16 9.27
C ASP A 9 -10.97 -9.38 8.43
N SER A 10 -10.27 -10.50 8.62
CA SER A 10 -9.08 -10.86 7.83
C SER A 10 -9.39 -11.61 6.53
N LEU A 11 -10.56 -12.26 6.46
CA LEU A 11 -10.98 -13.04 5.30
C LEU A 11 -11.63 -12.13 4.25
N GLU A 12 -12.53 -11.24 4.67
CA GLU A 12 -13.17 -10.24 3.80
C GLU A 12 -12.11 -9.31 3.16
N LYS A 13 -11.13 -8.86 3.95
CA LYS A 13 -9.99 -8.10 3.44
C LYS A 13 -9.20 -8.84 2.37
N LYS A 14 -8.93 -10.13 2.55
CA LYS A 14 -8.20 -10.91 1.55
C LYS A 14 -9.00 -11.04 0.25
N GLU A 15 -10.32 -11.12 0.34
CA GLU A 15 -11.21 -11.19 -0.81
C GLU A 15 -11.21 -9.88 -1.61
N PHE A 16 -11.33 -8.73 -0.94
CA PHE A 16 -11.19 -7.43 -1.61
C PHE A 16 -9.82 -7.23 -2.26
N LEU A 17 -8.75 -7.66 -1.58
CA LEU A 17 -7.40 -7.59 -2.15
C LEU A 17 -7.24 -8.48 -3.38
N LYS A 18 -7.83 -9.67 -3.38
CA LYS A 18 -7.87 -10.55 -4.54
C LYS A 18 -8.61 -9.90 -5.70
N GLU A 19 -9.77 -9.30 -5.45
CA GLU A 19 -10.55 -8.63 -6.48
C GLU A 19 -9.77 -7.47 -7.11
N VAL A 20 -9.10 -6.65 -6.29
CA VAL A 20 -8.22 -5.58 -6.78
C VAL A 20 -7.12 -6.14 -7.69
N VAL A 21 -6.43 -7.18 -7.25
CA VAL A 21 -5.34 -7.75 -8.03
C VAL A 21 -5.83 -8.41 -9.32
N VAL A 22 -6.99 -9.07 -9.29
CA VAL A 22 -7.63 -9.64 -10.49
C VAL A 22 -8.05 -8.53 -11.46
N SER A 23 -8.52 -7.38 -10.96
CA SER A 23 -8.89 -6.26 -11.83
C SER A 23 -7.71 -5.67 -12.60
N VAL A 24 -6.49 -5.77 -12.05
CA VAL A 24 -5.27 -5.19 -12.64
C VAL A 24 -4.50 -6.21 -13.49
N ILE A 25 -4.31 -7.44 -12.98
CA ILE A 25 -3.45 -8.46 -13.61
C ILE A 25 -4.28 -9.55 -14.29
N GLY A 26 -5.53 -9.72 -13.90
CA GLY A 26 -6.36 -10.87 -14.25
C GLY A 26 -6.20 -12.04 -13.27
N LYS A 27 -6.87 -13.16 -13.59
CA LYS A 27 -6.84 -14.40 -12.80
C LYS A 27 -5.46 -14.88 -12.33
N PRO A 28 -4.36 -14.83 -13.13
CA PRO A 28 -3.06 -15.30 -12.67
C PRO A 28 -2.44 -14.46 -11.54
N GLY A 29 -2.98 -13.26 -11.26
CA GLY A 29 -2.53 -12.43 -10.16
C GLY A 29 -3.13 -12.80 -8.80
N GLU A 30 -4.23 -13.56 -8.75
CA GLU A 30 -4.98 -13.79 -7.50
C GLU A 30 -4.12 -14.45 -6.42
N GLU A 31 -3.30 -15.43 -6.82
CA GLU A 31 -2.47 -16.21 -5.91
C GLU A 31 -1.37 -15.37 -5.24
N VAL A 32 -0.97 -14.28 -5.89
CA VAL A 32 0.12 -13.39 -5.45
C VAL A 32 -0.25 -12.70 -4.12
N VAL A 33 -1.54 -12.42 -3.92
CA VAL A 33 -2.08 -11.82 -2.68
C VAL A 33 -1.90 -12.75 -1.48
N ASN A 34 -1.96 -14.06 -1.67
CA ASN A 34 -1.81 -15.02 -0.58
C ASN A 34 -0.38 -15.06 -0.01
N PHE A 35 0.60 -14.63 -0.80
CA PHE A 35 2.02 -14.71 -0.46
C PHE A 35 2.65 -13.36 -0.10
N LEU A 36 1.95 -12.26 -0.38
CA LEU A 36 2.38 -10.91 -0.03
C LEU A 36 1.83 -10.53 1.34
N ASP A 37 2.73 -10.43 2.33
CA ASP A 37 2.36 -9.95 3.65
C ASP A 37 2.29 -8.42 3.68
N PRO A 38 1.30 -7.84 4.39
CA PRO A 38 1.21 -6.40 4.59
C PRO A 38 2.16 -5.88 5.67
N GLU A 39 2.67 -6.75 6.55
CA GLU A 39 3.55 -6.34 7.66
C GLU A 39 5.03 -6.61 7.39
N LYS A 40 5.36 -7.49 6.43
CA LYS A 40 6.72 -7.93 6.17
C LYS A 40 7.09 -7.81 4.71
N TYR A 41 8.32 -7.37 4.50
CA TYR A 41 8.96 -7.36 3.20
C TYR A 41 9.33 -8.79 2.79
N VAL A 42 8.74 -9.28 1.70
CA VAL A 42 8.97 -10.61 1.15
C VAL A 42 9.88 -10.52 -0.06
N ASN A 43 10.82 -11.45 -0.17
CA ASN A 43 11.76 -11.51 -1.30
C ASN A 43 11.06 -12.03 -2.57
N GLU A 44 11.33 -11.41 -3.72
CA GLU A 44 10.80 -11.83 -5.04
C GLU A 44 11.04 -13.31 -5.36
N PHE A 45 12.18 -13.89 -4.95
CA PHE A 45 12.50 -15.31 -5.19
C PHE A 45 11.60 -16.25 -4.38
N ILE A 46 11.20 -15.85 -3.19
CA ILE A 46 10.30 -16.64 -2.33
C ILE A 46 8.89 -16.60 -2.93
N ILE A 47 8.47 -15.43 -3.44
CA ILE A 47 7.17 -15.26 -4.09
C ILE A 47 7.10 -16.15 -5.34
N ALA A 48 8.12 -16.07 -6.22
CA ALA A 48 8.19 -16.88 -7.43
C ALA A 48 8.15 -18.40 -7.13
N LYS A 49 8.91 -18.84 -6.11
CA LYS A 49 8.94 -20.25 -5.72
C LYS A 49 7.61 -20.74 -5.13
N LYS A 50 6.86 -19.88 -4.44
CA LYS A 50 5.55 -20.26 -3.87
C LYS A 50 4.42 -20.26 -4.90
N LEU A 51 4.56 -19.45 -5.95
CA LEU A 51 3.63 -19.38 -7.08
C LEU A 51 3.95 -20.40 -8.18
N ASP A 52 5.01 -21.22 -8.02
CA ASP A 52 5.56 -22.08 -9.07
C ASP A 52 5.74 -21.38 -10.43
N ASN A 53 6.03 -20.08 -10.39
CA ASN A 53 6.15 -19.21 -11.56
C ASN A 53 7.61 -18.87 -11.86
N ASN A 54 7.91 -18.56 -13.11
CA ASN A 54 9.21 -18.01 -13.46
C ASN A 54 9.41 -16.66 -12.75
N ILE A 55 10.63 -16.37 -12.31
CA ILE A 55 11.02 -15.09 -11.70
C ILE A 55 10.65 -13.93 -12.62
N ASN A 56 10.79 -14.07 -13.94
CA ASN A 56 10.45 -13.00 -14.88
C ASN A 56 8.93 -12.72 -14.93
N GLN A 57 8.10 -13.77 -14.87
CA GLN A 57 6.64 -13.61 -14.81
C GLN A 57 6.24 -12.96 -13.49
N THR A 58 6.82 -13.42 -12.38
CA THR A 58 6.59 -12.85 -11.04
C THR A 58 6.96 -11.37 -10.99
N ARG A 59 8.11 -10.98 -11.59
CA ARG A 59 8.51 -9.58 -11.68
C ARG A 59 7.54 -8.74 -12.50
N ASN A 60 7.08 -9.24 -13.64
CA ASN A 60 6.11 -8.50 -14.47
C ASN A 60 4.80 -8.23 -13.69
N ILE A 61 4.30 -9.24 -12.97
CA ILE A 61 3.15 -9.11 -12.06
C ILE A 61 3.42 -8.05 -10.98
N LEU A 62 4.56 -8.14 -10.30
CA LEU A 62 4.93 -7.20 -9.22
C LEU A 62 5.12 -5.77 -9.73
N TYR A 63 5.66 -5.59 -10.94
CA TYR A 63 5.81 -4.27 -11.56
C TYR A 63 4.45 -3.65 -11.90
N LYS A 64 3.54 -4.41 -12.50
CA LYS A 64 2.16 -3.95 -12.74
C LYS A 64 1.47 -3.55 -11.44
N LEU A 65 1.60 -4.36 -10.39
CA LEU A 65 1.07 -4.01 -9.07
C LEU A 65 1.68 -2.71 -8.51
N SER A 66 2.97 -2.50 -8.76
CA SER A 66 3.68 -1.30 -8.29
C SER A 66 3.29 -0.03 -9.05
N GLU A 67 2.99 -0.13 -10.35
CA GLU A 67 2.51 1.00 -11.17
C GLU A 67 1.18 1.54 -10.63
N HIS A 68 0.31 0.64 -10.16
CA HIS A 68 -0.95 0.99 -9.50
C HIS A 68 -0.79 1.31 -8.01
N GLY A 69 0.44 1.32 -7.47
CA GLY A 69 0.72 1.67 -6.08
C GLY A 69 0.26 0.63 -5.05
N LEU A 70 -0.07 -0.59 -5.47
CA LEU A 70 -0.58 -1.67 -4.62
C LEU A 70 0.52 -2.31 -3.77
N VAL A 71 1.77 -2.24 -4.24
CA VAL A 71 2.92 -2.87 -3.59
C VAL A 71 4.09 -1.88 -3.55
N SER A 72 4.78 -1.82 -2.41
CA SER A 72 6.02 -1.06 -2.23
C SER A 72 7.23 -1.96 -2.37
N SER A 73 8.27 -1.47 -3.05
CA SER A 73 9.54 -2.18 -3.19
C SER A 73 10.65 -1.51 -2.39
N THR A 74 11.54 -2.33 -1.81
CA THR A 74 12.80 -1.89 -1.24
C THR A 74 13.93 -2.77 -1.74
N ARG A 75 15.08 -2.18 -2.03
CA ARG A 75 16.25 -2.91 -2.53
C ARG A 75 17.31 -3.01 -1.44
N LYS A 76 17.88 -4.20 -1.27
CA LYS A 76 19.00 -4.42 -0.36
C LYS A 76 20.18 -4.97 -1.15
N LYS A 77 21.35 -4.37 -0.95
CA LYS A 77 22.60 -4.86 -1.54
C LYS A 77 23.10 -6.03 -0.69
N ASP A 78 23.36 -7.15 -1.33
CA ASP A 78 23.94 -8.31 -0.66
C ASP A 78 25.44 -8.07 -0.45
N LYS A 79 25.90 -8.13 0.82
CA LYS A 79 27.30 -7.88 1.17
C LYS A 79 28.25 -8.98 0.67
N LYS A 80 27.74 -10.18 0.38
CA LYS A 80 28.56 -11.31 -0.07
C LYS A 80 28.67 -11.41 -1.59
N LYS A 81 27.57 -11.21 -2.30
CA LYS A 81 27.47 -11.48 -3.75
C LYS A 81 27.40 -10.22 -4.62
N GLY A 82 27.23 -9.03 -4.03
CA GLY A 82 27.25 -7.74 -4.75
C GLY A 82 25.99 -7.38 -5.54
N TRP A 83 25.12 -8.34 -5.88
CA TRP A 83 23.81 -8.13 -6.50
C TRP A 83 22.77 -7.47 -5.58
N TYR A 84 21.75 -6.85 -6.19
CA TYR A 84 20.60 -6.26 -5.52
C TYR A 84 19.44 -7.26 -5.46
N THR A 85 18.84 -7.41 -4.29
CA THR A 85 17.61 -8.19 -4.11
C THR A 85 16.45 -7.24 -3.82
N TYR A 86 15.36 -7.42 -4.55
CA TYR A 86 14.12 -6.69 -4.33
C TYR A 86 13.24 -7.39 -3.29
N PHE A 87 12.76 -6.59 -2.35
CA PHE A 87 11.76 -7.00 -1.40
C PHE A 87 10.49 -6.20 -1.60
N TRP A 88 9.37 -6.88 -1.47
CA TRP A 88 8.05 -6.36 -1.79
C TRP A 88 7.16 -6.43 -0.56
N LYS A 89 6.32 -5.41 -0.38
CA LYS A 89 5.35 -5.31 0.71
C LYS A 89 4.02 -4.83 0.16
N PHE A 90 2.94 -5.48 0.56
CA PHE A 90 1.60 -5.07 0.14
C PHE A 90 1.12 -3.83 0.90
N GLU A 91 0.61 -2.83 0.19
CA GLU A 91 0.05 -1.60 0.77
C GLU A 91 -1.48 -1.66 0.74
N ILE A 92 -2.07 -2.28 1.78
CA ILE A 92 -3.53 -2.49 1.89
C ILE A 92 -4.30 -1.17 1.76
N GLN A 93 -3.82 -0.11 2.41
CA GLN A 93 -4.52 1.18 2.40
C GLN A 93 -4.65 1.74 0.97
N LYS A 94 -3.58 1.68 0.18
CA LYS A 94 -3.59 2.13 -1.22
C LYS A 94 -4.42 1.21 -2.09
N ALA A 95 -4.39 -0.10 -1.83
CA ALA A 95 -5.21 -1.06 -2.56
C ALA A 95 -6.71 -0.83 -2.37
N LEU A 96 -7.15 -0.53 -1.14
CA LEU A 96 -8.55 -0.19 -0.88
C LEU A 96 -8.94 1.17 -1.50
N GLU A 97 -8.05 2.16 -1.48
CA GLU A 97 -8.27 3.44 -2.17
C GLU A 97 -8.39 3.25 -3.69
N PHE A 98 -7.56 2.40 -4.28
CA PHE A 98 -7.66 2.04 -5.70
C PHE A 98 -8.97 1.31 -6.01
N LEU A 99 -9.39 0.35 -5.18
CA LEU A 99 -10.66 -0.35 -5.34
C LEU A 99 -11.84 0.63 -5.38
N LYS A 100 -11.85 1.59 -4.45
CA LYS A 100 -12.84 2.65 -4.39
C LYS A 100 -12.90 3.44 -5.70
N GLU A 101 -11.76 3.80 -6.28
CA GLU A 101 -11.73 4.51 -7.57
C GLU A 101 -12.26 3.66 -8.72
N VAL A 102 -11.92 2.37 -8.75
CA VAL A 102 -12.40 1.43 -9.77
C VAL A 102 -13.92 1.27 -9.69
N ILE A 103 -14.46 1.06 -8.49
CA ILE A 103 -15.91 0.94 -8.28
C ILE A 103 -16.61 2.25 -8.67
N LYS A 104 -16.07 3.41 -8.29
CA LYS A 104 -16.63 4.71 -8.69
C LYS A 104 -16.69 4.88 -10.21
N LYS A 105 -15.62 4.54 -10.92
CA LYS A 105 -15.59 4.58 -12.40
C LYS A 105 -16.63 3.65 -12.99
N ARG A 106 -16.81 2.46 -12.42
CA ARG A 106 -17.82 1.48 -12.88
C ARG A 106 -19.24 2.01 -12.66
N ILE A 107 -19.52 2.62 -11.50
CA ILE A 107 -20.80 3.27 -11.20
C ILE A 107 -21.06 4.41 -12.19
N GLU A 108 -20.06 5.24 -12.46
CA GLU A 108 -20.16 6.34 -13.41
C GLU A 108 -20.48 5.83 -14.82
N GLN A 109 -19.81 4.77 -15.28
CA GLN A 109 -20.10 4.12 -16.56
C GLN A 109 -21.53 3.59 -16.63
N ILE A 110 -22.01 2.88 -15.61
CA ILE A 110 -23.39 2.35 -15.58
C ILE A 110 -24.41 3.50 -15.55
N SER A 111 -24.16 4.54 -14.75
CA SER A 111 -25.07 5.69 -14.67
C SER A 111 -25.13 6.47 -16.00
N ASN A 112 -24.00 6.61 -16.69
CA ASN A 112 -23.96 7.19 -18.03
C ASN A 112 -24.69 6.33 -19.06
N GLN A 113 -24.58 5.00 -18.97
CA GLN A 113 -25.35 4.08 -19.82
C GLN A 113 -26.86 4.19 -19.57
N ILE A 114 -27.27 4.29 -18.29
CA ILE A 114 -28.68 4.50 -17.92
C ILE A 114 -29.19 5.82 -18.50
N ARG A 115 -28.47 6.93 -18.29
CA ARG A 115 -28.83 8.26 -18.83
C ARG A 115 -28.94 8.25 -20.35
N SER A 116 -28.04 7.56 -21.03
CA SER A 116 -28.08 7.43 -22.49
C SER A 116 -29.32 6.64 -22.93
N ARG A 117 -29.65 5.54 -22.23
CA ARG A 117 -30.83 4.71 -22.51
C ARG A 117 -32.18 5.33 -22.13
N GLU A 118 -32.19 6.26 -21.17
CA GLU A 118 -33.39 7.02 -20.81
C GLU A 118 -33.68 8.14 -21.82
N LYS A 119 -32.64 8.70 -22.47
CA LYS A 119 -32.78 9.76 -23.47
C LYS A 119 -32.98 9.24 -24.89
N LYS A 120 -32.32 8.14 -25.25
CA LYS A 120 -32.34 7.59 -26.61
C LYS A 120 -33.35 6.44 -26.72
N THR A 121 -34.09 6.44 -27.81
CA THR A 121 -34.93 5.32 -28.21
C THR A 121 -34.08 4.27 -28.93
N PHE A 122 -34.31 3.00 -28.63
CA PHE A 122 -33.61 1.89 -29.24
C PHE A 122 -34.56 1.09 -30.11
N TYR A 123 -34.02 0.64 -31.24
CA TYR A 123 -34.72 -0.13 -32.24
C TYR A 123 -34.06 -1.51 -32.35
N ILE A 124 -34.85 -2.57 -32.45
CA ILE A 124 -34.40 -3.95 -32.53
C ILE A 124 -34.98 -4.65 -33.76
N CYS A 125 -34.14 -5.43 -34.44
CA CYS A 125 -34.62 -6.37 -35.44
C CYS A 125 -35.03 -7.68 -34.76
N GLU A 126 -36.30 -8.06 -34.87
CA GLU A 126 -36.83 -9.29 -34.25
C GLU A 126 -36.16 -10.57 -34.78
N ARG A 127 -35.65 -10.54 -36.03
CA ARG A 127 -35.05 -11.70 -36.69
C ARG A 127 -33.57 -11.86 -36.41
N CYS A 128 -32.80 -10.77 -36.42
CA CYS A 128 -31.35 -10.79 -36.22
C CYS A 128 -30.92 -10.51 -34.78
N GLY A 129 -31.81 -9.95 -33.95
CA GLY A 129 -31.50 -9.55 -32.58
C GLY A 129 -30.54 -8.36 -32.48
N ILE A 130 -30.30 -7.64 -33.58
CA ILE A 130 -29.40 -6.49 -33.63
C ILE A 130 -30.13 -5.26 -33.10
N GLU A 131 -29.47 -4.52 -32.21
CA GLU A 131 -29.98 -3.29 -31.60
C GLU A 131 -29.25 -2.05 -32.15
N HIS A 132 -30.03 -1.06 -32.57
CA HIS A 132 -29.54 0.23 -33.04
C HIS A 132 -30.19 1.38 -32.28
N ASN A 133 -29.43 2.47 -32.15
CA ASN A 133 -29.97 3.76 -31.70
C ASN A 133 -30.80 4.39 -32.81
N GLU A 134 -31.69 5.31 -32.46
CA GLU A 134 -32.49 6.09 -33.42
C GLU A 134 -31.66 6.72 -34.56
N GLU A 135 -30.52 7.36 -34.24
CA GLU A 135 -29.62 7.96 -35.22
C GLU A 135 -29.10 6.94 -36.25
N ASN A 136 -28.76 5.74 -35.77
CA ASN A 136 -28.26 4.65 -36.63
C ASN A 136 -29.41 3.99 -37.40
N ALA A 137 -30.61 3.90 -36.81
CA ALA A 137 -31.79 3.39 -37.49
C ALA A 137 -32.20 4.33 -38.63
N LEU A 138 -32.11 5.66 -38.44
CA LEU A 138 -32.39 6.65 -39.48
C LEU A 138 -31.41 6.54 -40.65
N LEU A 139 -30.11 6.31 -40.38
CA LEU A 139 -29.11 6.07 -41.44
C LEU A 139 -29.36 4.79 -42.25
N LEU A 140 -30.12 3.85 -41.69
CA LEU A 140 -30.49 2.58 -42.32
C LEU A 140 -31.94 2.57 -42.81
N ASP A 141 -32.60 3.75 -42.86
CA ASP A 141 -34.02 3.92 -43.22
C ASP A 141 -34.96 2.99 -42.43
N PHE A 142 -34.61 2.71 -41.17
CA PHE A 142 -35.28 1.76 -40.28
C PHE A 142 -35.35 0.32 -40.81
N THR A 143 -34.47 -0.06 -41.74
CA THR A 143 -34.40 -1.41 -42.31
C THR A 143 -33.10 -2.12 -41.96
N CYS A 144 -33.18 -3.42 -41.72
CA CYS A 144 -32.02 -4.23 -41.38
C CYS A 144 -31.26 -4.66 -42.64
N ASN A 145 -29.97 -4.29 -42.73
CA ASN A 145 -29.10 -4.66 -43.86
C ASN A 145 -28.89 -6.18 -44.02
N GLU A 146 -29.10 -6.98 -42.98
CA GLU A 146 -28.89 -8.43 -43.06
C GLU A 146 -30.13 -9.20 -43.51
N CYS A 147 -31.34 -8.74 -43.14
CA CYS A 147 -32.57 -9.50 -43.37
C CYS A 147 -33.68 -8.73 -44.09
N GLY A 148 -33.51 -7.42 -44.33
CA GLY A 148 -34.50 -6.56 -44.98
C GLY A 148 -35.73 -6.23 -44.13
N ASN A 149 -35.84 -6.74 -42.90
CA ASN A 149 -36.97 -6.43 -42.02
C ASN A 149 -36.85 -5.02 -41.42
N VAL A 150 -38.00 -4.40 -41.17
CA VAL A 150 -38.11 -3.11 -40.46
C VAL A 150 -37.78 -3.30 -38.99
N PHE A 151 -37.07 -2.35 -38.38
CA PHE A 151 -36.80 -2.37 -36.95
C PHE A 151 -38.06 -2.04 -36.13
N SER A 152 -38.19 -2.69 -34.98
CA SER A 152 -39.25 -2.44 -33.98
C SER A 152 -38.70 -1.63 -32.80
N VAL A 153 -39.54 -0.84 -32.12
CA VAL A 153 -39.13 -0.12 -30.91
C VAL A 153 -38.94 -1.11 -29.76
N LYS A 154 -37.79 -1.05 -29.10
CA LYS A 154 -37.49 -1.92 -27.96
C LYS A 154 -37.89 -1.28 -26.63
N ASP A 155 -38.60 -2.05 -25.80
CA ASP A 155 -38.88 -1.67 -24.42
C ASP A 155 -37.63 -1.71 -23.54
N ASN A 156 -37.06 -0.53 -23.28
CA ASN A 156 -35.89 -0.39 -22.42
C ASN A 156 -36.18 -0.56 -20.92
N THR A 157 -37.45 -0.65 -20.52
CA THR A 157 -37.86 -0.67 -19.11
C THR A 157 -37.26 -1.84 -18.32
N LYS A 158 -37.18 -3.04 -18.92
CA LYS A 158 -36.57 -4.23 -18.28
C LYS A 158 -35.07 -4.07 -18.10
N VAL A 159 -34.38 -3.61 -19.16
CA VAL A 159 -32.92 -3.40 -19.16
C VAL A 159 -32.53 -2.31 -18.16
N LEU A 160 -33.29 -1.21 -18.11
CA LEU A 160 -33.07 -0.12 -17.16
C LEU A 160 -33.26 -0.59 -15.71
N LYS A 161 -34.26 -1.42 -15.42
CA LYS A 161 -34.45 -1.99 -14.08
C LYS A 161 -33.26 -2.86 -13.66
N GLU A 162 -32.74 -3.67 -14.56
CA GLU A 162 -31.59 -4.53 -14.29
C GLU A 162 -30.30 -3.72 -14.08
N MET A 163 -30.08 -2.69 -14.90
CA MET A 163 -28.96 -1.76 -14.72
C MET A 163 -29.05 -0.97 -13.41
N LYS A 164 -30.25 -0.52 -13.02
CA LYS A 164 -30.48 0.15 -11.72
C LYS A 164 -30.19 -0.79 -10.54
N LYS A 165 -30.63 -2.05 -10.62
CA LYS A 165 -30.28 -3.08 -9.61
C LYS A 165 -28.77 -3.32 -9.53
N ASN A 166 -28.08 -3.36 -10.67
CA ASN A 166 -26.62 -3.52 -10.69
C ASN A 166 -25.90 -2.30 -10.11
N LEU A 167 -26.41 -1.10 -10.37
CA LEU A 167 -25.91 0.14 -9.80
C LEU A 167 -26.07 0.14 -8.27
N GLU A 168 -27.23 -0.26 -7.75
CA GLU A 168 -27.46 -0.39 -6.31
C GLU A 168 -26.51 -1.40 -5.65
N LYS A 169 -26.23 -2.53 -6.31
CA LYS A 169 -25.25 -3.52 -5.80
C LYS A 169 -23.85 -2.90 -5.68
N GLN A 170 -23.40 -2.18 -6.70
CA GLN A 170 -22.09 -1.52 -6.69
C GLN A 170 -22.01 -0.38 -5.67
N GLN A 171 -23.11 0.33 -5.44
CA GLN A 171 -23.15 1.35 -4.38
C GLN A 171 -23.02 0.75 -2.99
N ARG A 172 -23.67 -0.40 -2.72
CA ARG A 172 -23.51 -1.12 -1.45
C ARG A 172 -22.07 -1.61 -1.26
N GLU A 173 -21.47 -2.15 -2.32
CA GLU A 173 -20.07 -2.58 -2.31
C GLU A 173 -19.13 -1.40 -2.02
N LEU A 174 -19.35 -0.25 -2.66
CA LEU A 174 -18.60 0.98 -2.39
C LEU A 174 -18.68 1.41 -0.92
N GLU A 175 -19.87 1.33 -0.32
CA GLU A 175 -20.08 1.71 1.08
C GLU A 175 -19.31 0.80 2.04
N ILE A 176 -19.30 -0.52 1.77
CA ILE A 176 -18.52 -1.49 2.56
C ILE A 176 -17.03 -1.17 2.46
N VAL A 177 -16.52 -0.93 1.25
CA VAL A 177 -15.11 -0.58 1.01
C VAL A 177 -14.75 0.74 1.71
N GLU A 178 -15.62 1.75 1.70
CA GLU A 178 -15.39 3.01 2.42
C GLU A 178 -15.28 2.83 3.94
N GLN A 179 -16.13 1.97 4.52
CA GLN A 179 -16.04 1.63 5.94
C GLN A 179 -14.73 0.90 6.27
N GLU A 180 -14.28 -0.01 5.41
CA GLU A 180 -12.99 -0.69 5.59
C GLU A 180 -11.81 0.27 5.50
N ILE A 181 -11.83 1.22 4.56
CA ILE A 181 -10.81 2.28 4.44
C ILE A 181 -10.73 3.08 5.75
N GLY A 182 -11.88 3.47 6.32
CA GLY A 182 -11.92 4.18 7.59
C GLY A 182 -11.26 3.40 8.72
N LYS A 183 -11.63 2.12 8.88
CA LYS A 183 -11.05 1.22 9.89
C LYS A 183 -9.53 1.04 9.71
N GLU A 184 -9.06 0.93 8.46
CA GLU A 184 -7.64 0.72 8.17
C GLU A 184 -6.83 2.01 8.38
N LYS A 185 -7.38 3.19 8.05
CA LYS A 185 -6.75 4.49 8.34
C LYS A 185 -6.56 4.70 9.84
N GLU A 186 -7.58 4.44 10.65
CA GLU A 186 -7.47 4.52 12.11
C GLU A 186 -6.43 3.54 12.68
N LYS A 187 -6.37 2.31 12.15
CA LYS A 187 -5.35 1.31 12.53
C LYS A 187 -3.95 1.79 12.15
N GLY A 188 -3.80 2.37 10.96
CA GLY A 188 -2.55 2.95 10.46
C GLY A 188 -2.07 4.13 11.30
N GLU A 189 -2.96 5.07 11.65
CA GLU A 189 -2.65 6.20 12.52
C GLU A 189 -2.25 5.75 13.93
N LYS A 190 -3.00 4.81 14.53
CA LYS A 190 -2.64 4.21 15.82
C LYS A 190 -1.28 3.51 15.78
N ARG A 191 -0.91 2.87 14.66
CA ARG A 191 0.41 2.25 14.45
C ARG A 191 1.52 3.31 14.35
N LYS A 192 1.33 4.35 13.51
CA LYS A 192 2.28 5.47 13.37
C LYS A 192 2.52 6.18 14.70
N ILE A 193 1.46 6.46 15.47
CA ILE A 193 1.58 7.09 16.79
C ILE A 193 2.39 6.22 17.76
N LYS A 194 2.20 4.89 17.72
CA LYS A 194 2.98 3.95 18.55
C LYS A 194 4.44 3.88 18.13
N GLU A 195 4.73 3.91 16.83
CA GLU A 195 6.12 3.93 16.32
C GLU A 195 6.84 5.21 16.71
N ILE A 196 6.19 6.37 16.56
CA ILE A 196 6.73 7.67 16.97
C ILE A 196 7.05 7.65 18.47
N LYS A 197 6.11 7.20 19.31
CA LYS A 197 6.35 7.07 20.77
C LYS A 197 7.52 6.14 21.10
N LYS A 198 7.62 4.98 20.43
CA LYS A 198 8.75 4.05 20.63
C LYS A 198 10.08 4.67 20.22
N GLU A 199 10.12 5.39 19.10
CA GLU A 199 11.33 6.03 18.61
C GLU A 199 11.77 7.19 19.53
N GLU A 200 10.81 7.95 20.06
CA GLU A 200 11.06 8.96 21.10
C GLU A 200 11.59 8.33 22.38
N ASP A 201 10.95 7.27 22.88
CA ASP A 201 11.40 6.52 24.07
C ASP A 201 12.83 5.97 23.89
N GLU A 202 13.15 5.43 22.71
CA GLU A 202 14.48 4.92 22.38
C GLU A 202 15.52 6.06 22.33
N LYS A 203 15.17 7.21 21.74
CA LYS A 203 16.02 8.41 21.74
C LYS A 203 16.27 8.92 23.17
N VAL A 204 15.25 8.93 24.02
CA VAL A 204 15.36 9.33 25.43
C VAL A 204 16.27 8.35 26.19
N ARG A 205 16.10 7.04 26.02
CA ARG A 205 16.96 6.00 26.63
C ARG A 205 18.42 6.17 26.21
N LYS A 206 18.70 6.33 24.92
CA LYS A 206 20.06 6.57 24.39
C LYS A 206 20.69 7.84 24.96
N ARG A 207 19.90 8.93 25.14
CA ARG A 207 20.37 10.17 25.77
C ARG A 207 20.71 9.96 27.26
N MET A 208 19.88 9.21 27.98
CA MET A 208 20.11 8.89 29.39
C MET A 208 21.36 8.02 29.61
N GLU A 209 21.58 7.01 28.76
CA GLU A 209 22.79 6.18 28.81
C GLU A 209 24.06 7.01 28.57
N LYS A 210 24.08 7.85 27.53
CA LYS A 210 25.19 8.76 27.26
C LYS A 210 25.47 9.73 28.42
N LYS A 211 24.42 10.22 29.10
CA LYS A 211 24.57 11.08 30.29
C LYS A 211 25.21 10.31 31.45
N LYS A 212 24.72 9.09 31.76
CA LYS A 212 25.29 8.23 32.80
C LYS A 212 26.74 7.89 32.54
N GLU A 213 27.09 7.57 31.30
CA GLU A 213 28.47 7.28 30.87
C GLU A 213 29.40 8.49 31.07
N ARG A 214 28.94 9.69 30.68
CA ARG A 214 29.67 10.95 30.89
C ARG A 214 29.85 11.28 32.37
N ASP A 215 28.83 11.05 33.20
CA ASP A 215 28.88 11.28 34.64
C ASP A 215 29.82 10.28 35.35
N LEU A 216 29.88 9.03 34.88
CA LEU A 216 30.84 8.02 35.33
C LEU A 216 32.29 8.40 34.97
N LEU A 217 32.53 8.88 33.75
CA LEU A 217 33.83 9.38 33.31
C LEU A 217 34.29 10.57 34.17
N LYS A 218 33.41 11.56 34.40
CA LYS A 218 33.70 12.69 35.30
C LYS A 218 34.01 12.26 36.72
N LYS A 219 33.28 11.28 37.27
CA LYS A 219 33.57 10.71 38.61
C LYS A 219 34.93 10.01 38.66
N LYS A 220 35.32 9.27 37.61
CA LYS A 220 36.64 8.63 37.50
C LYS A 220 37.77 9.68 37.42
N GLU A 221 37.60 10.73 36.62
CA GLU A 221 38.56 11.84 36.53
C GLU A 221 38.71 12.59 37.86
N MET A 222 37.60 12.85 38.57
CA MET A 222 37.63 13.48 39.90
C MET A 222 38.35 12.61 40.94
N LYS A 223 38.18 11.28 40.89
CA LYS A 223 38.92 10.34 41.76
C LYS A 223 40.41 10.32 41.43
N MET A 224 40.80 10.31 40.15
CA MET A 224 42.22 10.41 39.75
C MET A 224 42.87 11.73 40.18
N LYS A 225 42.14 12.86 40.13
CA LYS A 225 42.64 14.15 40.59
C LYS A 225 42.87 14.23 42.11
N LYS A 226 42.11 13.47 42.92
CA LYS A 226 42.29 13.39 44.39
C LYS A 226 43.49 12.54 44.84
N ILE A 227 44.05 11.69 43.97
CA ILE A 227 45.16 10.76 44.31
C ILE A 227 46.55 11.36 43.98
N LYS A 228 46.65 12.57 43.40
CA LYS A 228 47.95 13.22 43.15
C LYS A 228 48.64 13.58 44.48
N PRO A 229 49.89 13.12 44.76
CA PRO A 229 50.55 13.35 46.04
C PRO A 229 50.96 14.82 46.22
N LYS A 230 50.89 15.31 47.47
CA LYS A 230 51.42 16.62 47.89
C LYS A 230 52.93 16.67 47.61
N LYS A 231 53.40 17.68 46.87
CA LYS A 231 54.82 17.92 46.57
C LYS A 231 55.63 18.10 47.87
N PRO A 232 56.87 17.59 47.97
CA PRO A 232 57.73 17.83 49.13
C PRO A 232 58.26 19.27 49.13
N ALA A 233 58.33 19.88 50.32
CA ALA A 233 58.82 21.24 50.53
C ALA A 233 60.33 21.35 50.21
N LYS A 234 60.71 22.28 49.32
CA LYS A 234 62.12 22.58 49.00
C LYS A 234 62.80 23.28 50.19
N LYS A 235 63.83 22.64 50.77
CA LYS A 235 64.80 23.27 51.69
C LYS A 235 65.57 24.40 50.98
N LYS A 236 65.56 25.60 51.56
CA LYS A 236 66.41 26.75 51.15
C LYS A 236 67.89 26.43 51.40
N LYS A 237 68.74 26.44 50.36
CA LYS A 237 70.21 26.52 50.49
C LYS A 237 70.65 27.99 50.34
N LYS A 238 71.33 28.51 51.37
CA LYS A 238 71.94 29.85 51.44
C LYS A 238 73.06 30.00 50.39
N MET A 239 73.02 31.05 49.56
CA MET A 239 74.16 31.51 48.76
C MET A 239 75.23 32.14 49.67
N LYS A 240 76.46 31.61 49.66
CA LYS A 240 77.65 32.31 50.16
C LYS A 240 78.21 33.18 49.04
N LYS A 241 78.29 34.49 49.29
CA LYS A 241 79.08 35.49 48.54
C LYS A 241 80.58 35.27 48.77
N LYS A 242 81.38 35.49 47.73
CA LYS A 242 82.77 36.01 47.63
C LYS A 242 83.32 35.48 46.30
N GLY A 243 83.95 36.21 45.39
CA GLY A 243 84.52 37.56 45.37
C GLY A 243 85.68 37.54 44.38
N LYS A 244 85.58 38.36 43.32
CA LYS A 244 86.60 39.10 42.54
C LYS A 244 88.03 38.55 42.31
N ARG A 245 88.50 38.90 41.09
CA ARG A 245 89.87 39.00 40.53
C ARG A 245 90.36 37.71 39.84
N LYS A 246 91.01 37.77 38.67
CA LYS A 246 91.66 38.87 37.95
C LYS A 246 91.57 38.60 36.45
#